data_AF-A0A0C2J369-F1
#
_entry.id   AF-A0A0C2J369-F1
#
_cell.length_a   1.000
_cell.length_b   1.000
_cell.length_c   1.000
_cell.angle_alpha   90.00
_cell.angle_beta   90.00
_cell.angle_gamma   90.00
#
_symmetry.space_group_name_H-M   'P 1'
#
loop_
_entity.id
_entity.type
_entity.pdbx_description
1 polymer ?
#
loop_
_entity_poly.entity_id
_entity_poly.type
_entity_poly.pdbx_seq_one_letter_code
_entity_poly.pdbx_strand_id
1 'polypeptide(L)'
;MRVTFNASVSDILPWKFVPQQREVRVLPGETALAFYTATNKSDKDIIGVATYSVTPAQVAPYFSKIQCFCFEEQRLSAGETVDMPVFFYLDPDMLNDLNMKGIETVTLSYTFFKAKYDDNGAATGITQKEA
;
A
#
# COMPACT_ATOMS: atom_id res chain seq x y z
N MET A 1 10.10 3.21 -16.42
CA MET A 1 9.39 2.10 -15.75
C MET A 1 7.92 2.44 -15.62
N ARG A 2 7.02 1.48 -15.84
CA ARG A 2 5.60 1.60 -15.52
C ARG A 2 5.34 1.07 -14.11
N VAL A 3 4.69 1.86 -13.26
CA VAL A 3 4.26 1.45 -11.92
C VAL A 3 2.74 1.41 -11.93
N THR A 4 2.15 0.25 -11.68
CA THR A 4 0.71 0.03 -11.61
C THR A 4 0.28 -0.08 -10.16
N PHE A 5 -0.86 0.50 -9.82
CA PHE A 5 -1.38 0.51 -8.45
C PHE A 5 -2.59 -0.39 -8.33
N ASN A 6 -2.53 -1.30 -7.36
CA ASN A 6 -3.65 -2.16 -6.98
C ASN A 6 -4.09 -1.82 -5.55
N ALA A 7 -5.40 -1.85 -5.34
CA ALA A 7 -6.04 -1.66 -4.05
C ALA A 7 -7.05 -2.77 -3.85
N SER A 8 -7.00 -3.40 -2.68
CA SER A 8 -7.96 -4.40 -2.24
C SER A 8 -8.37 -4.11 -0.78
N VAL A 9 -9.55 -4.57 -0.41
CA VAL A 9 -10.04 -4.55 0.99
C VAL A 9 -10.46 -5.97 1.35
N SER A 10 -10.34 -6.36 2.61
CA SER A 10 -10.92 -7.62 3.06
C SER A 10 -12.44 -7.53 3.11
N ASP A 11 -13.15 -8.63 2.82
CA ASP A 11 -14.62 -8.66 2.74
C ASP A 11 -15.33 -8.24 4.05
N ILE A 12 -14.61 -8.28 5.17
CA ILE A 12 -15.12 -7.94 6.50
C ILE A 12 -14.98 -6.43 6.79
N LEU A 13 -14.24 -5.71 5.96
CA LEU A 13 -14.02 -4.27 6.08
C LEU A 13 -14.95 -3.54 5.09
N PRO A 14 -16.02 -2.85 5.55
CA PRO A 14 -16.97 -2.14 4.71
C PRO A 14 -16.40 -0.80 4.21
N TRP A 15 -15.18 -0.84 3.66
CA TRP A 15 -14.51 0.31 3.07
C TRP A 15 -14.48 0.18 1.57
N LYS A 16 -14.44 1.32 0.88
CA LYS A 16 -14.07 1.41 -0.53
C LYS A 16 -12.68 1.99 -0.59
N PHE A 17 -11.71 1.19 -1.01
CA PHE A 17 -10.33 1.62 -1.19
C PHE A 17 -9.95 1.47 -2.66
N VAL A 18 -9.55 2.57 -3.30
CA VAL A 18 -9.22 2.60 -4.72
C VAL A 18 -8.02 3.50 -4.98
N PRO A 19 -7.14 3.17 -5.93
CA PRO A 19 -6.11 4.10 -6.36
C PRO A 19 -6.76 5.20 -7.21
N GLN A 20 -6.33 6.45 -7.05
CA GLN A 20 -6.76 7.54 -7.92
C GLN A 20 -6.16 7.41 -9.33
N GLN A 21 -4.94 6.86 -9.40
CA GLN A 21 -4.21 6.60 -10.64
C GLN A 21 -3.99 5.09 -10.80
N ARG A 22 -4.36 4.51 -11.94
CA ARG A 22 -4.12 3.06 -12.17
C ARG A 22 -2.66 2.74 -12.47
N GLU A 23 -1.98 3.66 -13.13
CA GLU A 23 -0.56 3.54 -13.44
C GLU A 23 0.10 4.91 -13.55
N VAL A 24 1.41 4.94 -13.33
CA VAL A 24 2.30 6.07 -13.59
C VAL A 24 3.55 5.57 -14.30
N ARG A 25 4.19 6.44 -15.08
CA ARG A 25 5.51 6.17 -15.66
C ARG A 25 6.53 7.02 -14.94
N VAL A 26 7.56 6.36 -14.43
CA VAL A 26 8.65 6.98 -13.66
C VAL A 26 9.98 6.48 -14.19
N LEU A 27 11.00 7.32 -14.18
CA LEU A 27 12.36 6.88 -14.48
C LEU A 27 13.03 6.37 -13.18
N PRO A 28 13.85 5.31 -13.24
CA PRO A 28 14.71 4.95 -12.12
C PRO A 28 15.58 6.15 -11.71
N GLY A 29 15.66 6.45 -10.42
CA GLY A 29 16.26 7.68 -9.89
C GLY A 29 15.28 8.85 -9.67
N GLU A 30 14.03 8.72 -10.07
CA GLU A 30 12.98 9.71 -9.78
C GLU A 30 12.15 9.31 -8.57
N THR A 31 11.74 10.32 -7.79
CA THR A 31 10.71 10.19 -6.78
C THR A 31 9.33 10.39 -7.41
N ALA A 32 8.34 9.66 -6.91
CA ALA A 32 6.97 9.78 -7.39
C ALA A 32 5.97 9.73 -6.24
N LEU A 33 4.84 10.41 -6.47
CA LEU A 33 3.72 10.49 -5.56
C LEU A 33 2.48 9.91 -6.24
N ALA A 34 1.84 8.96 -5.58
CA ALA A 34 0.55 8.42 -5.98
C ALA A 34 -0.48 8.64 -4.88
N PHE A 35 -1.76 8.65 -5.22
CA PHE A 35 -2.84 8.81 -4.25
C PHE A 35 -3.78 7.63 -4.27
N TYR A 36 -4.21 7.21 -3.08
CA TYR A 36 -5.32 6.30 -2.90
C TYR A 36 -6.44 6.99 -2.12
N THR A 37 -7.68 6.63 -2.40
CA THR A 37 -8.85 7.12 -1.67
C THR A 37 -9.47 5.97 -0.90
N ALA A 38 -9.65 6.14 0.41
CA ALA A 38 -10.45 5.24 1.23
C ALA A 38 -11.72 5.94 1.71
N THR A 39 -12.84 5.24 1.62
CA THR A 39 -14.13 5.68 2.14
C THR A 39 -14.69 4.62 3.06
N ASN A 40 -14.99 4.98 4.30
CA ASN A 40 -15.76 4.13 5.20
C ASN A 40 -17.24 4.20 4.82
N LYS A 41 -17.82 3.08 4.36
CA LYS A 41 -19.23 2.99 3.95
C LYS A 41 -20.16 2.54 5.08
N SER A 42 -19.64 2.32 6.28
CA SER A 42 -20.44 1.94 7.44
C SER A 42 -20.93 3.15 8.21
N ASP A 43 -21.85 2.88 9.14
CA ASP A 43 -22.42 3.80 10.12
C ASP A 43 -21.60 3.89 11.42
N LYS A 44 -20.42 3.25 11.45
CA LYS A 44 -19.55 3.19 12.63
C LYS A 44 -18.13 3.57 12.30
N ASP A 45 -17.43 4.07 13.30
CA ASP A 45 -15.99 4.27 13.21
C ASP A 45 -15.30 2.91 13.11
N ILE A 46 -14.40 2.77 12.15
CA ILE A 46 -13.64 1.55 11.94
C ILE A 46 -12.17 1.90 11.91
N ILE A 47 -11.36 1.03 12.51
CA ILE A 47 -9.92 1.08 12.40
C ILE A 47 -9.46 -0.01 11.44
N GLY A 48 -8.70 0.39 10.43
CA GLY A 48 -8.13 -0.48 9.42
C GLY A 48 -6.60 -0.45 9.47
N VAL A 49 -5.98 -1.57 9.13
CA VAL A 49 -4.53 -1.69 8.93
C VAL A 49 -4.30 -2.15 7.49
N ALA A 50 -3.39 -1.48 6.79
CA ALA A 50 -3.00 -1.87 5.45
C ALA A 50 -1.70 -2.66 5.45
N THR A 51 -1.64 -3.70 4.63
CA THR A 51 -0.40 -4.33 4.20
C THR A 51 -0.16 -4.06 2.72
N TYR A 52 1.07 -4.21 2.28
CA TYR A 52 1.43 -4.04 0.88
C TYR A 52 2.32 -5.15 0.37
N SER A 53 2.35 -5.30 -0.95
CA SER A 53 3.31 -6.12 -1.66
C SER A 53 3.76 -5.44 -2.96
N VAL A 54 4.99 -5.73 -3.36
CA VAL A 54 5.58 -5.26 -4.63
C VAL A 54 5.83 -6.47 -5.52
N THR A 55 5.42 -6.38 -6.78
CA THR A 55 5.59 -7.46 -7.77
C THR A 55 6.18 -6.87 -9.05
N PRO A 56 7.15 -7.54 -9.71
CA PRO A 56 7.84 -8.75 -9.31
C PRO A 56 8.68 -8.59 -8.03
N ALA A 57 8.91 -9.67 -7.29
CA ALA A 57 9.65 -9.63 -6.02
C ALA A 57 11.10 -9.15 -6.18
N GLN A 58 11.70 -9.35 -7.36
CA GLN A 58 13.03 -8.85 -7.72
C GLN A 58 13.13 -7.32 -7.62
N VAL A 59 12.01 -6.60 -7.80
CA VAL A 59 11.96 -5.14 -7.72
C VAL A 59 11.90 -4.64 -6.27
N ALA A 60 11.42 -5.46 -5.33
CA ALA A 60 11.24 -5.07 -3.94
C ALA A 60 12.46 -4.39 -3.29
N PRO A 61 13.72 -4.87 -3.45
CA PRO A 61 14.89 -4.19 -2.87
C PRO A 61 15.16 -2.81 -3.48
N TYR A 62 14.74 -2.57 -4.73
CA TYR A 62 14.92 -1.30 -5.43
C TYR A 62 13.74 -0.34 -5.23
N PHE A 63 12.64 -0.82 -4.67
CA PHE A 63 11.44 -0.02 -4.44
C PHE A 63 11.43 0.51 -3.00
N SER A 64 11.98 1.69 -2.81
CA SER A 64 12.01 2.36 -1.50
C SER A 64 10.74 3.17 -1.29
N LYS A 65 9.90 2.75 -0.36
CA LYS A 65 8.79 3.58 0.13
C LYS A 65 9.32 4.55 1.18
N ILE A 66 9.33 5.82 0.83
CA ILE A 66 9.86 6.88 1.69
C ILE A 66 8.82 7.27 2.75
N GLN A 67 7.52 7.23 2.42
CA GLN A 67 6.42 7.43 3.37
C GLN A 67 5.34 6.39 3.13
N CYS A 68 4.90 5.73 4.20
CA CYS A 68 3.97 4.61 4.12
C CYS A 68 2.89 4.74 5.20
N PHE A 69 1.63 4.78 4.76
CA PHE A 69 0.45 4.56 5.62
C PHE A 69 0.27 3.09 6.01
N CYS A 70 1.01 2.16 5.38
CA CYS A 70 1.04 0.80 5.91
C CYS A 70 1.77 0.83 7.24
N PHE A 71 1.24 0.07 8.19
CA PHE A 71 1.70 -0.08 9.58
C PHE A 71 1.11 0.89 10.60
N GLU A 72 0.46 1.97 10.17
CA GLU A 72 -0.31 2.80 11.09
C GLU A 72 -1.80 2.48 11.00
N GLU A 73 -2.41 2.35 12.17
CA GLU A 73 -3.84 2.18 12.33
C GLU A 73 -4.58 3.40 11.76
N GLN A 74 -5.29 3.20 10.66
CA GLN A 74 -6.10 4.24 10.05
C GLN A 74 -7.51 4.17 10.64
N ARG A 75 -7.87 5.17 11.43
CA ARG A 75 -9.25 5.33 11.90
C ARG A 75 -10.02 6.17 10.89
N LEU A 76 -11.07 5.60 10.31
CA LEU A 76 -12.05 6.33 9.50
C LEU A 76 -13.38 6.35 10.22
N SER A 77 -13.92 7.54 10.42
CA SER A 77 -15.24 7.79 10.99
C SER A 77 -16.33 7.28 10.04
N ALA A 78 -17.55 7.11 10.56
CA ALA A 78 -18.70 6.72 9.74
C ALA A 78 -18.88 7.66 8.52
N GLY A 79 -18.90 7.09 7.30
CA GLY A 79 -19.04 7.87 6.06
C GLY A 79 -17.79 8.67 5.62
N GLU A 80 -16.71 8.66 6.41
CA GLU A 80 -15.53 9.48 6.15
C GLU A 80 -14.78 9.01 4.89
N THR A 81 -14.27 9.97 4.12
CA THR A 81 -13.41 9.72 2.97
C THR A 81 -12.10 10.47 3.15
N VAL A 82 -10.98 9.76 2.99
CA VAL A 82 -9.62 10.29 3.14
C VAL A 82 -8.79 9.91 1.92
N ASP A 83 -7.96 10.87 1.48
CA ASP A 83 -6.92 10.63 0.50
C ASP A 83 -5.59 10.29 1.21
N MET A 84 -5.01 9.17 0.82
CA MET A 84 -3.76 8.62 1.34
C MET A 84 -2.66 8.73 0.27
N PRO A 85 -1.74 9.70 0.39
CA PRO A 85 -0.58 9.79 -0.48
C PRO A 85 0.37 8.60 -0.31
N VAL A 86 1.06 8.19 -1.35
CA VAL A 86 2.13 7.19 -1.28
C VAL A 86 3.33 7.78 -1.99
N PHE A 87 4.37 8.08 -1.22
CA PHE A 87 5.62 8.63 -1.74
C PHE A 87 6.66 7.52 -1.83
N PHE A 88 7.13 7.27 -3.04
CA PHE A 88 8.05 6.19 -3.33
C PHE A 88 9.17 6.65 -4.25
N TYR A 89 10.27 5.91 -4.19
CA TYR A 89 11.46 6.10 -4.98
C TYR A 89 11.89 4.78 -5.58
N LEU A 90 12.32 4.83 -6.82
CA LEU A 90 12.83 3.68 -7.54
C LEU A 90 14.35 3.84 -7.69
N ASP A 91 15.10 2.93 -7.07
CA ASP A 91 16.56 2.99 -7.08
C ASP A 91 17.12 2.73 -8.49
N PRO A 92 17.95 3.61 -9.06
CA PRO A 92 18.57 3.44 -10.37
C PRO A 92 19.52 2.24 -10.46
N ASP A 93 20.01 1.70 -9.34
CA ASP A 93 20.89 0.52 -9.32
C ASP A 93 20.24 -0.71 -9.95
N MET A 94 18.91 -0.74 -9.99
CA MET A 94 18.15 -1.76 -10.70
C MET A 94 18.52 -1.88 -12.19
N LEU A 95 19.04 -0.81 -12.81
CA LEU A 95 19.45 -0.82 -14.22
C LEU A 95 20.73 -1.63 -14.44
N ASN A 96 21.53 -1.80 -13.39
CA ASN A 96 22.79 -2.54 -13.41
C ASN A 96 22.62 -4.00 -12.98
N ASP A 97 21.48 -4.36 -12.38
CA ASP A 97 21.20 -5.73 -11.95
C ASP A 97 20.73 -6.61 -13.12
N LEU A 98 21.41 -7.74 -13.29
CA LEU A 98 21.06 -8.76 -14.27
C LEU A 98 19.66 -9.36 -14.01
N ASN A 99 19.23 -9.45 -12.75
CA ASN A 99 17.93 -9.99 -12.36
C ASN A 99 16.76 -9.07 -12.71
N MET A 100 17.05 -7.80 -13.02
CA MET A 100 16.05 -6.79 -13.38
C MET A 100 15.88 -6.66 -14.90
N LYS A 101 16.68 -7.38 -15.70
CA LYS A 101 16.59 -7.36 -17.17
C LYS A 101 15.20 -7.79 -17.64
N GLY A 102 14.56 -6.92 -18.42
CA GLY A 102 13.24 -7.16 -18.99
C GLY A 102 12.06 -6.80 -18.06
N ILE A 103 12.33 -6.35 -16.84
CA ILE A 103 11.27 -5.85 -15.95
C ILE A 103 10.97 -4.39 -16.30
N GLU A 104 9.85 -4.17 -16.99
CA GLU A 104 9.39 -2.83 -17.34
C GLU A 104 8.22 -2.34 -16.48
N THR A 105 7.57 -3.27 -15.77
CA THR A 105 6.34 -3.02 -15.02
C THR A 105 6.48 -3.49 -13.58
N VAL A 106 6.12 -2.62 -12.65
CA VAL A 106 6.07 -2.88 -11.21
C VAL A 106 4.63 -2.71 -10.76
N THR A 107 4.11 -3.66 -10.00
CA THR A 107 2.81 -3.54 -9.36
C THR A 107 2.99 -3.30 -7.88
N LEU A 108 2.42 -2.20 -7.41
CA LEU A 108 2.29 -1.89 -5.99
C LEU A 108 0.87 -2.23 -5.55
N SER A 109 0.73 -3.29 -4.76
CA SER A 109 -0.55 -3.76 -4.25
C SER A 109 -0.70 -3.43 -2.79
N TYR A 110 -1.83 -2.81 -2.42
CA TYR A 110 -2.22 -2.56 -1.04
C TYR A 110 -3.49 -3.33 -0.71
N THR A 111 -3.53 -3.95 0.47
CA THR A 111 -4.71 -4.62 1.00
C THR A 111 -5.03 -4.11 2.40
N PHE A 112 -6.25 -3.59 2.58
CA PHE A 112 -6.74 -3.18 3.89
C PHE A 112 -7.45 -4.31 4.63
N PHE A 113 -7.15 -4.43 5.92
CA PHE A 113 -7.77 -5.35 6.85
C PHE A 113 -8.40 -4.58 8.00
N LYS A 114 -9.51 -5.09 8.54
CA LYS A 114 -10.08 -4.54 9.78
C LYS A 114 -9.16 -4.88 10.95
N ALA A 115 -8.74 -3.87 11.71
CA ALA A 115 -8.05 -4.10 12.97
C ALA A 115 -9.01 -4.80 13.94
N LYS A 116 -8.58 -5.93 14.52
CA LYS A 116 -9.25 -6.55 15.65
C LYS A 116 -8.45 -6.17 16.88
N TYR A 117 -9.08 -5.57 17.88
CA TYR A 117 -8.49 -5.42 19.20
C TYR A 117 -9.06 -6.53 20.07
N ASP A 118 -8.21 -7.16 20.87
CA ASP A 118 -8.69 -8.00 21.96
C ASP A 118 -9.24 -7.13 23.10
N ASP A 119 -9.91 -7.75 24.08
CA ASP A 119 -10.50 -7.06 25.24
C ASP A 119 -9.46 -6.35 26.13
N ASN A 120 -8.16 -6.51 25.86
CA ASN A 120 -7.05 -5.85 26.55
C ASN A 120 -6.46 -4.67 25.75
N GLY A 121 -7.06 -4.30 24.61
CA GLY A 121 -6.61 -3.18 23.77
C GLY A 121 -5.40 -3.50 22.89
N ALA A 122 -5.01 -4.77 22.75
CA ALA A 122 -3.93 -5.18 21.85
C ALA A 122 -4.48 -5.49 20.45
N ALA A 123 -3.88 -4.88 19.42
CA ALA A 123 -4.19 -5.17 18.03
C ALA A 123 -3.82 -6.62 17.69
N THR A 124 -4.81 -7.50 17.54
CA THR A 124 -4.65 -8.94 17.23
C THR A 124 -4.39 -9.19 15.73
N GLY A 125 -3.75 -8.24 15.05
CA GLY A 125 -3.81 -8.12 13.60
C GLY A 125 -2.48 -8.13 12.86
N ILE A 126 -1.36 -8.50 13.48
CA ILE A 126 -0.10 -8.73 12.74
C ILE A 126 0.81 -9.70 13.48
N THR A 127 0.59 -11.01 13.32
CA THR A 127 1.71 -11.95 13.43
C THR A 127 2.45 -11.93 12.10
N GLN A 128 3.28 -10.90 11.89
CA GLN A 128 4.48 -11.10 11.08
C GLN A 128 5.55 -11.56 12.06
N LYS A 129 5.83 -12.86 12.02
CA LYS A 129 7.14 -13.38 12.41
C LYS A 129 8.18 -12.58 11.61
N GLU A 130 8.81 -11.61 12.25
CA GLU A 130 10.19 -11.30 11.93
C GLU A 130 11.02 -12.56 12.27
N ALA A 131 12.04 -12.79 11.45
CA ALA A 131 12.89 -13.97 11.34
C ALA A 131 13.14 -14.78 12.63
#